data_AF-A0A819ISH6-F1
#
_entry.id   AF-A0A819ISH6-F1
#
_cell.length_a   1.000
_cell.length_b   1.000
_cell.length_c   1.000
_cell.angle_alpha   90.00
_cell.angle_beta   90.00
_cell.angle_gamma   90.00
#
_symmetry.space_group_name_H-M   'P 1'
#
loop_
_entity.id
_entity.type
_entity.pdbx_description
1 polymer ?
#
loop_
_entity_poly.entity_id
_entity_poly.type
_entity_poly.pdbx_seq_one_letter_code
_entity_poly.pdbx_strand_id
1 'polypeptide(L)'
;SPTIAYSGDDIYSPSIPFRSTSGQFYKAKDVLQCRQQPGTYKIQAETIRAGSRRICSIIPNSEIEYFTEVRSSIIPYGLLIRVFQ
;
A
#
# COMPACT_ATOMS: atom_id res chain seq x y z
N SER A 1 6.57 -4.30 -5.65
CA SER A 1 5.99 -5.20 -4.63
C SER A 1 4.55 -5.52 -5.02
N PRO A 2 4.10 -6.79 -5.00
CA PRO A 2 2.76 -7.18 -5.42
C PRO A 2 1.63 -6.49 -4.65
N THR A 3 1.83 -6.18 -3.35
CA THR A 3 0.82 -5.55 -2.49
C THR A 3 0.77 -4.02 -2.57
N ILE A 4 1.51 -3.38 -3.50
CA ILE A 4 1.49 -1.91 -3.65
C ILE A 4 0.09 -1.42 -4.04
N ALA A 5 -0.62 -2.16 -4.91
CA ALA A 5 -1.98 -1.78 -5.31
C ALA A 5 -2.95 -1.77 -4.11
N TYR A 6 -2.74 -2.68 -3.16
CA TYR A 6 -3.47 -2.70 -1.89
C TYR A 6 -3.12 -1.50 -1.02
N SER A 7 -1.83 -1.29 -0.78
CA SER A 7 -1.35 -0.22 0.11
C SER A 7 -1.61 1.19 -0.46
N GLY A 8 -1.78 1.31 -1.78
CA GLY A 8 -2.10 2.56 -2.47
C GLY A 8 -3.60 2.85 -2.61
N ASP A 9 -4.47 2.01 -2.05
CA ASP A 9 -5.91 2.29 -1.96
C ASP A 9 -6.15 3.54 -1.11
N ASP A 10 -7.18 4.34 -1.42
CA ASP A 10 -7.41 5.65 -0.78
C ASP A 10 -7.68 5.54 0.73
N ILE A 11 -8.13 4.37 1.21
CA ILE A 11 -8.30 4.11 2.64
C ILE A 11 -6.95 4.14 3.39
N TYR A 12 -5.87 3.73 2.74
CA TYR A 12 -4.53 3.65 3.35
C TYR A 12 -3.59 4.77 2.93
N SER A 13 -3.71 5.23 1.69
CA SER A 13 -2.86 6.28 1.12
C SER A 13 -3.75 7.30 0.40
N PRO A 14 -4.34 8.25 1.14
CA PRO A 14 -5.15 9.31 0.57
C PRO A 14 -4.34 10.16 -0.41
N SER A 15 -4.95 10.54 -1.52
CA SER A 15 -4.29 11.44 -2.47
C SER A 15 -4.15 12.87 -1.92
N ILE A 16 -2.95 13.43 -2.00
CA ILE A 16 -2.63 14.80 -1.58
C ILE A 16 -2.60 15.71 -2.81
N PRO A 17 -3.50 16.70 -2.94
CA PRO A 17 -3.46 17.65 -4.03
C PRO A 17 -2.29 18.64 -3.86
N PHE A 18 -1.65 18.99 -4.96
CA PHE A 18 -0.62 20.04 -4.99
C PHE A 18 -0.62 20.78 -6.33
N ARG A 19 -0.03 21.98 -6.32
CA ARG A 19 0.15 22.79 -7.52
C ARG A 19 1.63 22.77 -7.91
N SER A 20 1.94 22.44 -9.16
CA SER A 20 3.30 22.48 -9.68
C SER A 20 3.79 23.93 -9.83
N THR A 21 5.09 24.09 -10.03
CA THR A 21 5.71 25.38 -10.40
C THR A 21 5.20 25.92 -11.73
N SER A 22 4.75 25.05 -12.65
CA SER A 22 4.10 25.44 -13.91
C SER A 22 2.63 25.84 -13.73
N GLY A 23 2.09 25.81 -12.51
CA GLY A 23 0.73 26.20 -12.19
C GLY A 23 -0.33 25.12 -12.38
N GLN A 24 0.05 23.93 -12.84
CA GLN A 24 -0.83 22.79 -13.06
C GLN A 24 -1.16 22.09 -11.72
N PHE A 25 -2.40 21.63 -11.58
CA PHE A 25 -2.82 20.84 -10.43
C PHE A 25 -2.52 19.36 -10.66
N TYR A 26 -2.01 18.72 -9.61
CA TYR A 26 -1.70 17.30 -9.52
C TYR A 26 -2.16 16.76 -8.18
N LYS A 27 -2.13 15.43 -8.08
CA LYS A 27 -2.28 14.66 -6.86
C LYS A 27 -1.06 13.77 -6.70
N ALA A 28 -0.62 13.61 -5.47
CA ALA A 28 0.40 12.65 -5.09
C ALA A 28 -0.21 11.58 -4.17
N LYS A 29 0.27 10.35 -4.31
CA LYS A 29 0.11 9.28 -3.32
C LYS A 29 1.47 8.75 -2.96
N ASP A 30 1.63 8.36 -1.70
CA ASP A 30 2.86 7.81 -1.17
C ASP A 30 2.62 6.49 -0.45
N VAL A 31 3.52 5.54 -0.64
CA VAL A 31 3.52 4.25 0.08
C VAL A 31 4.94 3.86 0.46
N LEU A 32 5.09 3.27 1.64
CA LEU A 32 6.36 2.68 2.07
C LEU A 32 6.45 1.22 1.62
N GLN A 33 7.58 0.88 1.04
CA GLN A 33 7.96 -0.52 0.85
C GLN A 33 8.61 -1.02 2.13
N CYS A 34 8.04 -2.10 2.68
CA CYS A 34 8.51 -2.73 3.90
C CYS A 34 8.97 -4.16 3.64
N ARG A 35 10.01 -4.60 4.35
CA ARG A 35 10.33 -6.01 4.56
C ARG A 35 9.88 -6.39 5.95
N GLN A 36 9.14 -7.49 6.06
CA GLN A 36 8.81 -8.10 7.34
C GLN A 36 9.73 -9.30 7.58
N GLN A 37 10.16 -9.50 8.83
CA GLN A 37 10.98 -10.65 9.19
C GLN A 37 10.20 -11.96 8.93
N PRO A 38 10.78 -12.94 8.22
CA PRO A 38 10.10 -14.21 8.01
C PRO A 38 9.72 -14.90 9.33
N GLY A 39 8.53 -15.48 9.37
CA GLY A 39 8.02 -16.18 10.56
C GLY A 39 7.44 -15.27 11.65
N THR A 40 7.52 -13.94 11.52
CA THR A 40 6.95 -13.01 12.51
C THR A 40 5.57 -12.49 12.13
N TYR A 41 5.03 -12.86 10.97
CA TYR A 41 3.75 -12.39 10.47
C TYR A 41 2.83 -13.53 10.07
N LYS A 42 1.53 -13.24 10.00
CA LYS A 42 0.49 -14.10 9.45
C LYS A 42 -0.06 -13.44 8.18
N ILE A 43 -0.32 -14.26 7.18
CA ILE A 43 -1.01 -13.83 5.97
C ILE A 43 -2.51 -13.97 6.19
N GLN A 44 -3.28 -12.95 5.83
CA GLN A 44 -4.73 -12.91 6.01
C GLN A 44 -5.45 -12.17 4.88
N ALA A 45 -6.78 -12.22 4.94
CA ALA A 45 -7.66 -11.53 4.00
C ALA A 45 -7.60 -10.00 4.17
N GLU A 46 -7.96 -9.31 3.10
CA GLU A 46 -8.12 -7.85 3.07
C GLU A 46 -9.15 -7.33 4.09
N THR A 47 -8.90 -6.16 4.67
CA THR A 47 -9.79 -5.50 5.63
C THR A 47 -10.63 -4.36 5.03
N ILE A 48 -10.38 -3.96 3.78
CA ILE A 48 -11.11 -2.88 3.09
C ILE A 48 -12.47 -3.30 2.52
N ARG A 49 -12.86 -4.56 2.68
CA ARG A 49 -14.11 -5.16 2.19
C ARG A 49 -14.33 -4.87 0.71
N ALA A 50 -13.33 -5.15 -0.11
CA ALA A 50 -13.34 -4.89 -1.55
C ALA A 50 -14.43 -5.66 -2.32
N GLY A 51 -15.09 -6.63 -1.68
CA GLY A 51 -16.16 -7.43 -2.30
C GLY A 51 -15.59 -8.28 -3.44
N SER A 52 -16.21 -8.19 -4.62
CA SER A 52 -15.74 -8.90 -5.82
C SER A 52 -14.55 -8.23 -6.53
N ARG A 53 -14.13 -7.02 -6.10
CA ARG A 53 -13.02 -6.29 -6.72
C ARG A 53 -11.69 -6.98 -6.39
N ARG A 54 -10.96 -7.43 -7.41
CA ARG A 54 -9.59 -7.92 -7.27
C ARG A 54 -8.62 -6.76 -7.05
N ILE A 55 -7.90 -6.74 -5.93
CA ILE A 55 -7.05 -5.59 -5.56
C ILE A 55 -5.65 -5.70 -6.16
N CYS A 56 -5.06 -6.91 -6.14
CA CYS A 56 -3.78 -7.22 -6.77
C CYS A 56 -3.98 -8.28 -7.87
N SER A 57 -3.35 -8.07 -9.02
CA SER A 57 -3.38 -9.04 -10.13
C SER A 57 -2.68 -10.35 -9.79
N ILE A 58 -1.74 -10.34 -8.84
CA ILE A 58 -0.88 -11.48 -8.51
C ILE A 58 -1.35 -12.16 -7.22
N ILE A 59 -1.59 -11.40 -6.15
CA ILE A 59 -1.96 -11.93 -4.83
C ILE A 59 -3.49 -11.89 -4.67
N PRO A 60 -4.13 -12.98 -4.21
CA PRO A 60 -5.57 -12.98 -3.95
C PRO A 60 -5.92 -12.13 -2.73
N ASN A 61 -7.14 -11.57 -2.73
CA ASN A 61 -7.64 -10.76 -1.62
C ASN A 61 -7.66 -11.52 -0.28
N SER A 62 -7.73 -12.86 -0.30
CA SER A 62 -7.68 -13.71 0.89
C SER A 62 -6.30 -13.81 1.56
N GLU A 63 -5.24 -13.33 0.89
CA GLU A 63 -3.85 -13.49 1.32
C GLU A 63 -3.04 -12.19 1.15
N ILE A 64 -3.71 -11.04 1.02
CA ILE A 64 -3.04 -9.79 0.66
C ILE A 64 -2.46 -9.03 1.85
N GLU A 65 -2.92 -9.32 3.06
CA GLU A 65 -2.47 -8.66 4.28
C GLU A 65 -1.45 -9.49 5.06
N TYR A 66 -0.44 -8.80 5.58
CA TYR A 66 0.66 -9.38 6.32
C TYR A 66 0.67 -8.73 7.72
N PHE A 67 0.04 -9.40 8.68
CA PHE A 67 -0.18 -8.90 10.04
C PHE A 67 0.87 -9.45 11.01
N THR A 68 1.40 -8.59 11.89
CA THR A 68 2.35 -8.98 12.93
C THR A 68 2.11 -8.20 14.23
N GLU A 69 2.25 -8.89 15.36
CA GLU A 69 2.29 -8.31 16.71
C GLU A 69 3.73 -8.20 17.25
N VAL A 70 4.70 -8.75 16.50
CA VAL A 70 6.11 -8.79 16.92
C VAL A 70 6.74 -7.43 16.68
N ARG A 71 7.20 -6.79 17.76
CA ARG A 71 7.90 -5.51 17.70
C ARG A 71 9.19 -5.59 16.89
N SER A 72 9.54 -4.50 16.22
CA SER A 72 10.78 -4.38 15.42
C SER A 72 10.94 -5.41 14.30
N SER A 73 9.84 -6.02 13.83
CA SER A 73 9.86 -7.02 12.75
C SER A 73 9.61 -6.44 11.36
N ILE A 74 9.34 -5.14 11.25
CA ILE A 74 9.07 -4.44 9.98
C ILE A 74 10.18 -3.41 9.75
N ILE A 75 10.82 -3.48 8.58
CA ILE A 75 11.85 -2.53 8.16
C ILE A 75 11.38 -1.83 6.88
N PRO A 76 11.12 -0.51 6.90
CA PRO A 76 10.91 0.26 5.68
C PRO A 76 12.24 0.38 4.93
N TYR A 77 12.21 0.21 3.61
CA TYR A 77 13.41 0.25 2.77
C TYR A 77 13.25 1.09 1.49
N GLY A 78 12.05 1.58 1.21
CA GLY A 78 11.80 2.43 0.06
C GLY A 78 10.54 3.26 0.22
N LEU A 79 10.55 4.45 -0.37
CA LEU A 79 9.37 5.31 -0.51
C LEU A 79 9.01 5.37 -1.99
N LEU A 80 7.75 5.03 -2.30
CA LEU A 80 7.22 5.15 -3.65
C LEU A 80 6.23 6.29 -3.68
N ILE A 81 6.44 7.21 -4.60
CA ILE A 81 5.55 8.34 -4.85
C ILE A 81 4.96 8.20 -6.24
N ARG A 82 3.64 8.23 -6.33
CA ARG A 82 2.91 8.31 -7.59
C ARG A 82 2.32 9.70 -7.72
N VAL A 83 2.71 10.40 -8.78
CA VAL A 83 2.11 11.68 -9.19
C VAL A 83 1.14 11.44 -10.34
N PHE A 84 -0.06 12.02 -10.26
CA PHE A 84 -1.11 11.91 -11.27
C PHE A 84 -1.96 13.18 -11.28
N GLN A 85 -2.81 13.33 -12.30
CA GLN A 85 -3.74 14.46 -12.43
C GLN A 85 -5.13 14.07 -11.91
#